data_AF-A0A321L702-F1
#
_entry.id   AF-A0A321L702-F1
#
_cell.length_a   1.000
_cell.length_b   1.000
_cell.length_c   1.000
_cell.angle_alpha   90.00
_cell.angle_beta   90.00
_cell.angle_gamma   90.00
#
_symmetry.space_group_name_H-M   'P 1'
#
loop_
_entity.id
_entity.type
_entity.pdbx_description
1 polymer ?
#
loop_
_entity_poly.entity_id
_entity_poly.type
_entity_poly.pdbx_seq_one_letter_code
_entity_poly.pdbx_strand_id
1 'polypeptide(L)'
;MNEFKINWIARDAPLLPAAVAAHGPASLRLARRLLQLPDESLAQLEGVVGKNLILVQGSEQQLPWVNGVQYLGVDPAAPFLLLPTNYRPSLPEALVQNALLKKIGSNDRIAVLPSPLLLVPLNPARPVFRSVLAAWLEKVQP
;
A
#
# COMPACT_ATOMS: atom_id res chain seq x y z
N MET A 1 -9.11 -21.99 -11.51
CA MET A 1 -9.02 -20.85 -10.58
C MET A 1 -8.85 -19.59 -11.43
N ASN A 2 -9.89 -18.77 -11.62
CA ASN A 2 -9.81 -17.63 -12.54
C ASN A 2 -8.78 -16.60 -12.06
N GLU A 3 -7.76 -16.38 -12.89
CA GLU A 3 -6.83 -15.26 -12.76
C GLU A 3 -7.61 -13.94 -12.84
N PHE A 4 -7.43 -13.06 -11.85
CA PHE A 4 -8.01 -11.72 -11.90
C PHE A 4 -6.96 -10.81 -12.52
N LYS A 5 -7.13 -10.45 -13.79
CA LYS A 5 -6.23 -9.53 -14.50
C LYS A 5 -6.85 -8.14 -14.52
N ILE A 6 -6.16 -7.18 -13.93
CA ILE A 6 -6.50 -5.75 -14.03
C ILE A 6 -5.53 -5.15 -15.04
N ASN A 7 -6.06 -4.56 -16.11
CA ASN A 7 -5.25 -3.72 -16.97
C ASN A 7 -5.19 -2.30 -16.39
N TRP A 8 -4.02 -1.69 -16.44
CA TRP A 8 -3.75 -0.39 -15.83
C TRP A 8 -3.43 0.63 -16.90
N ILE A 9 -3.98 1.83 -16.73
CA ILE A 9 -3.73 2.98 -17.60
C ILE A 9 -3.31 4.18 -16.74
N ALA A 10 -2.58 5.12 -17.33
CA ALA A 10 -2.22 6.35 -16.66
C ALA A 10 -3.48 7.12 -16.21
N ARG A 11 -3.42 7.72 -15.02
CA ARG A 11 -4.43 8.68 -14.57
C ARG A 11 -4.14 10.05 -15.17
N ASP A 12 -5.19 10.78 -15.53
CA ASP A 12 -5.07 12.16 -16.00
C ASP A 12 -4.59 13.10 -14.89
N ALA A 13 -5.08 12.86 -13.66
CA ALA A 13 -4.64 13.54 -12.44
C ALA A 13 -4.30 12.52 -11.34
N PRO A 14 -3.19 12.70 -10.62
CA PRO A 14 -2.81 11.77 -9.57
C PRO A 14 -3.77 11.84 -8.38
N LEU A 15 -4.01 10.71 -7.72
CA LEU A 15 -4.70 10.70 -6.43
C LEU A 15 -3.80 11.30 -5.34
N LEU A 16 -4.40 11.91 -4.33
CA LEU A 16 -3.70 12.32 -3.11
C LEU A 16 -3.14 11.07 -2.40
N PRO A 17 -1.84 11.02 -2.09
CA PRO A 17 -1.25 9.91 -1.35
C PRO A 17 -1.85 9.78 0.06
N ALA A 18 -2.32 8.58 0.37
CA ALA A 18 -2.81 8.18 1.70
C ALA A 18 -2.09 6.91 2.23
N ALA A 19 -1.28 6.27 1.39
CA ALA A 19 -0.39 5.20 1.78
C ALA A 19 0.82 5.09 0.84
N VAL A 20 1.85 4.40 1.31
CA VAL A 20 3.02 3.98 0.54
C VAL A 20 3.23 2.48 0.74
N ALA A 21 3.39 1.75 -0.35
CA ALA A 21 3.64 0.32 -0.33
C ALA A 21 4.89 -0.03 -1.11
N ALA A 22 5.64 -1.03 -0.66
CA ALA A 22 6.82 -1.51 -1.34
C ALA A 22 6.94 -3.02 -1.23
N HIS A 23 7.26 -3.65 -2.35
CA HIS A 23 7.49 -5.08 -2.48
C HIS A 23 8.91 -5.37 -2.96
N GLY A 24 9.47 -6.51 -2.55
CA GLY A 24 10.82 -6.93 -2.96
C GLY A 24 11.90 -5.97 -2.43
N PRO A 25 12.97 -5.68 -3.20
CA PRO A 25 14.08 -4.83 -2.74
C PRO A 25 13.68 -3.42 -2.28
N ALA A 26 12.57 -2.89 -2.79
CA ALA A 26 12.06 -1.58 -2.39
C ALA A 26 11.54 -1.57 -0.95
N SER A 27 11.07 -2.71 -0.43
CA SER A 27 10.57 -2.81 0.95
C SER A 27 11.67 -2.53 1.98
N LEU A 28 12.90 -3.01 1.71
CA LEU A 28 14.06 -2.74 2.53
C LEU A 28 14.43 -1.25 2.55
N ARG A 29 14.37 -0.58 1.39
CA ARG A 29 14.62 0.87 1.29
C ARG A 29 13.58 1.67 2.06
N LEU A 30 12.31 1.31 1.92
CA LEU A 30 11.22 1.96 2.64
C LEU A 30 11.35 1.77 4.16
N ALA A 31 11.64 0.55 4.62
CA ALA A 31 11.88 0.28 6.04
C ALA A 31 13.06 1.09 6.60
N ARG A 32 14.20 1.15 5.89
CA ARG A 32 15.35 1.98 6.30
C ARG A 32 14.99 3.47 6.37
N ARG A 33 14.20 3.97 5.41
CA ARG A 33 13.76 5.37 5.43
C ARG A 33 12.82 5.65 6.61
N LEU A 34 11.89 4.74 6.91
CA LEU A 34 11.00 4.85 8.07
C LEU A 34 11.81 4.84 9.38
N LEU A 35 12.83 3.99 9.50
CA LEU A 35 13.74 3.98 10.65
C LEU A 35 14.56 5.28 10.80
N GLN A 36 14.58 6.18 9.82
CA GLN A 36 15.20 7.50 9.95
C GLN A 36 14.21 8.59 10.41
N LEU A 37 12.91 8.29 10.48
CA LEU A 37 11.91 9.23 10.98
C LEU A 37 11.98 9.31 12.52
N PRO A 38 11.62 10.46 13.12
CA PRO A 38 11.40 10.57 14.56
C PRO A 38 10.30 9.61 15.02
N ASP A 39 10.37 9.16 16.28
CA ASP A 39 9.36 8.26 16.85
C ASP A 39 7.96 8.89 16.88
N GLU A 40 7.89 10.20 17.09
CA GLU A 40 6.64 10.98 16.99
C GLU A 40 6.01 10.87 15.61
N SER A 41 6.81 10.90 14.53
CA SER A 41 6.32 10.75 13.16
C SER A 41 5.91 9.30 12.88
N LEU A 42 6.67 8.32 13.37
CA LEU A 42 6.34 6.90 13.22
C LEU A 42 5.03 6.53 13.93
N ALA A 43 4.78 7.09 15.11
CA ALA A 43 3.58 6.84 15.89
C ALA A 43 2.28 7.33 15.20
N GLN A 44 2.39 8.24 14.23
CA GLN A 44 1.26 8.72 13.43
C GLN A 44 0.97 7.83 12.20
N LEU A 45 1.81 6.83 11.96
CA LEU A 45 1.69 5.94 10.82
C LEU A 45 1.09 4.60 11.27
N GLU A 46 0.26 4.02 10.41
CA GLU A 46 -0.22 2.65 10.55
C GLU A 46 0.34 1.79 9.43
N GLY A 47 0.65 0.53 9.69
CA GLY A 47 1.27 -0.30 8.66
C GLY A 47 0.94 -1.78 8.76
N VAL A 48 1.18 -2.45 7.64
CA VAL A 48 1.10 -3.89 7.47
C VAL A 48 2.43 -4.37 6.90
N VAL A 49 2.99 -5.43 7.48
CA VAL A 49 4.19 -6.09 6.98
C VAL A 49 3.88 -7.53 6.58
N GLY A 50 4.48 -7.97 5.48
CA GLY A 50 4.53 -9.36 5.04
C GLY A 50 5.98 -9.81 4.86
N LYS A 51 6.19 -10.99 4.27
CA LYS A 51 7.55 -11.54 4.07
C LYS A 51 8.45 -10.61 3.25
N ASN A 52 7.94 -10.06 2.14
CA ASN A 52 8.67 -9.17 1.23
C ASN A 52 7.90 -7.87 0.94
N LEU A 53 6.95 -7.51 1.79
CA LEU A 53 6.02 -6.39 1.60
C LEU A 53 6.01 -5.53 2.86
N ILE A 54 6.03 -4.22 2.67
CA ILE A 54 5.64 -3.26 3.69
C ILE A 54 4.65 -2.27 3.08
N LEU A 55 3.58 -1.99 3.79
CA LEU A 55 2.61 -0.95 3.47
C LEU A 55 2.44 -0.07 4.70
N VAL A 56 2.45 1.24 4.49
CA VAL A 56 2.26 2.24 5.53
C VAL A 56 1.23 3.26 5.08
N GLN A 57 0.27 3.55 5.95
CA GLN A 57 -0.78 4.55 5.81
C GLN A 57 -0.45 5.77 6.66
N GLY A 58 -0.80 6.94 6.14
CA GLY A 58 -0.56 8.25 6.76
C GLY A 58 -1.02 9.35 5.84
N SER A 59 -1.08 10.59 6.33
CA SER A 59 -1.32 11.74 5.46
C SER A 59 -0.15 11.94 4.49
N GLU A 60 -0.40 12.60 3.37
CA GLU A 60 0.63 12.89 2.36
C GLU A 60 1.92 13.48 2.96
N GLN A 61 1.79 14.38 3.93
CA GLN A 61 2.94 15.06 4.57
C GLN A 61 3.75 14.13 5.49
N GLN A 62 3.14 13.05 5.98
CA GLN A 62 3.78 12.06 6.84
C GLN A 62 4.47 10.95 6.05
N LEU A 63 4.04 10.71 4.81
CA LEU A 63 4.58 9.63 3.99
C LEU A 63 6.00 9.95 3.50
N PRO A 64 6.97 9.05 3.68
CA PRO A 64 8.33 9.29 3.23
C PRO A 64 8.44 9.14 1.70
N TRP A 65 9.18 10.05 1.06
CA TRP A 65 9.57 9.94 -0.35
C TRP A 65 10.69 8.92 -0.55
N VAL A 66 10.43 7.82 -1.26
CA VAL A 66 11.38 6.71 -1.48
C VAL A 66 11.31 6.20 -2.92
N ASN A 67 12.47 5.94 -3.53
CA ASN A 67 12.53 5.42 -4.90
C ASN A 67 12.06 3.96 -5.01
N GLY A 68 11.21 3.69 -6.01
CA GLY A 68 10.72 2.35 -6.36
C GLY A 68 9.61 1.82 -5.45
N VAL A 69 8.98 2.70 -4.66
CA VAL A 69 7.75 2.39 -3.91
C VAL A 69 6.53 2.79 -4.72
N GLN A 70 5.36 2.27 -4.35
CA GLN A 70 4.08 2.65 -4.90
C GLN A 70 3.33 3.51 -3.89
N TYR A 71 3.05 4.78 -4.24
CA TYR A 71 2.08 5.59 -3.52
C TYR A 71 0.68 5.19 -3.92
N LEU A 72 -0.20 5.14 -2.92
CA LEU A 72 -1.59 4.76 -3.08
C LEU A 72 -2.49 5.86 -2.50
N GLY A 73 -3.62 6.09 -3.15
CA GLY A 73 -4.65 7.03 -2.72
C GLY A 73 -6.04 6.39 -2.73
N VAL A 74 -7.00 7.08 -2.13
CA VAL A 74 -8.42 6.70 -2.18
C VAL A 74 -9.05 7.39 -3.38
N ASP A 75 -9.66 6.60 -4.26
CA ASP A 75 -10.49 7.12 -5.33
C ASP A 75 -11.94 7.26 -4.83
N PRO A 76 -12.62 8.42 -5.00
CA PRO A 76 -14.00 8.58 -4.59
C PRO A 76 -14.96 7.55 -5.18
N ALA A 77 -14.68 7.03 -6.38
CA ALA A 77 -15.47 5.99 -7.02
C ALA A 77 -15.22 4.57 -6.44
N ALA A 78 -14.15 4.39 -5.67
CA ALA A 78 -13.78 3.13 -5.02
C ALA A 78 -13.20 3.34 -3.61
N PRO A 79 -14.03 3.77 -2.62
CA PRO A 79 -13.58 4.16 -1.28
C PRO A 79 -13.00 3.02 -0.41
N PHE A 80 -13.24 1.76 -0.80
CA PHE A 80 -12.70 0.56 -0.16
C PHE A 80 -11.40 0.07 -0.83
N LEU A 81 -10.91 0.76 -1.86
CA LEU A 81 -9.61 0.47 -2.45
C LEU A 81 -8.61 1.60 -2.18
N LEU A 82 -7.38 1.21 -1.86
CA LEU A 82 -6.22 2.06 -2.08
C LEU A 82 -5.61 1.70 -3.44
N LEU A 83 -5.65 2.64 -4.37
CA LEU A 83 -5.19 2.46 -5.75
C LEU A 83 -3.90 3.25 -5.99
N PRO A 84 -3.04 2.81 -6.93
CA PRO A 84 -1.90 3.59 -7.41
C PRO A 84 -2.28 5.04 -7.69
N THR A 85 -1.51 6.00 -7.16
CA THR A 85 -1.84 7.42 -7.35
C THR A 85 -1.73 7.84 -8.80
N ASN A 86 -0.85 7.22 -9.59
CA ASN A 86 -0.57 7.55 -10.98
C ASN A 86 -1.25 6.64 -12.02
N TYR A 87 -1.87 5.52 -11.59
CA TYR A 87 -2.54 4.57 -12.47
C TYR A 87 -3.95 4.27 -12.00
N ARG A 88 -4.84 4.04 -12.96
CA ARG A 88 -6.20 3.56 -12.71
C ARG A 88 -6.44 2.26 -13.46
N PRO A 89 -7.37 1.42 -12.98
CA PRO A 89 -7.84 0.31 -13.81
C PRO A 89 -8.43 0.83 -15.12
N SER A 90 -8.31 0.04 -16.19
CA SER A 90 -8.94 0.35 -17.48
C SER A 90 -10.48 0.22 -17.44
N LEU A 91 -10.99 -0.46 -16.41
CA LEU A 91 -12.42 -0.58 -16.10
C LEU A 91 -12.79 0.43 -14.99
N PRO A 92 -14.05 0.87 -14.91
CA PRO A 92 -14.52 1.74 -13.84
C PRO A 92 -14.16 1.22 -12.45
N GLU A 93 -13.63 2.10 -11.60
CA GLU A 93 -13.07 1.79 -10.28
C GLU A 93 -14.11 1.12 -9.37
N ALA A 94 -15.36 1.58 -9.41
CA ALA A 94 -16.47 0.99 -8.67
C ALA A 94 -16.73 -0.48 -9.05
N LEU A 95 -16.58 -0.84 -10.32
CA LEU A 95 -16.74 -2.23 -10.78
C LEU A 95 -15.59 -3.09 -10.30
N VAL A 96 -14.36 -2.58 -10.38
CA VAL A 96 -13.17 -3.28 -9.88
C VAL A 96 -13.28 -3.52 -8.38
N GLN A 97 -13.70 -2.50 -7.61
CA GLN A 97 -13.96 -2.64 -6.17
C GLN A 97 -14.98 -3.74 -5.88
N ASN A 98 -16.15 -3.68 -6.51
CA ASN A 98 -17.20 -4.67 -6.27
C ASN A 98 -16.74 -6.09 -6.60
N ALA A 99 -15.96 -6.26 -7.67
CA ALA A 99 -15.40 -7.55 -8.04
C ALA A 99 -14.35 -8.04 -7.03
N LEU A 100 -13.47 -7.17 -6.55
CA LEU A 100 -12.44 -7.51 -5.57
C LEU A 100 -13.03 -7.85 -4.20
N LEU A 101 -13.96 -7.03 -3.68
CA LEU A 101 -14.63 -7.28 -2.40
C LEU A 101 -15.40 -8.61 -2.42
N LYS A 102 -16.13 -8.90 -3.51
CA LYS A 102 -16.81 -10.20 -3.69
C LYS A 102 -15.84 -11.36 -3.75
N LYS A 103 -14.68 -11.19 -4.40
CA LYS A 103 -13.67 -12.24 -4.52
C LYS A 103 -12.94 -12.53 -3.20
N ILE A 104 -12.69 -11.49 -2.41
CA ILE A 104 -12.00 -11.61 -1.12
C ILE A 104 -12.97 -12.06 -0.02
N GLY A 105 -14.26 -11.72 -0.13
CA GLY A 105 -15.25 -12.02 0.90
C GLY A 105 -15.10 -11.15 2.15
N SER A 106 -14.44 -9.99 2.05
CA SER A 106 -14.31 -9.00 3.11
C SER A 106 -14.78 -7.63 2.63
N ASN A 107 -15.30 -6.83 3.56
CA ASN A 107 -15.66 -5.42 3.37
C ASN A 107 -14.55 -4.47 3.85
N ASP A 108 -13.39 -5.02 4.23
CA ASP A 108 -12.24 -4.22 4.63
C ASP A 108 -11.65 -3.46 3.45
N ARG A 109 -11.01 -2.32 3.75
CA ARG A 109 -10.24 -1.60 2.73
C ARG A 109 -9.05 -2.45 2.28
N ILE A 110 -8.80 -2.47 0.98
CA ILE A 110 -7.74 -3.27 0.34
C ILE A 110 -6.81 -2.36 -0.44
N ALA A 111 -5.51 -2.50 -0.25
CA ALA A 111 -4.52 -1.90 -1.14
C ALA A 111 -4.22 -2.81 -2.33
N VAL A 112 -4.15 -2.19 -3.51
CA VAL A 112 -3.90 -2.87 -4.78
C VAL A 112 -2.56 -2.42 -5.34
N LEU A 113 -1.60 -3.33 -5.39
CA LEU A 113 -0.31 -3.11 -6.06
C LEU A 113 -0.39 -3.73 -7.46
N PRO A 114 0.00 -3.01 -8.53
CA PRO A 114 -0.25 -3.45 -9.90
C PRO A 114 0.77 -4.47 -10.44
N SER A 115 2.01 -4.45 -9.94
CA SER A 115 3.07 -5.34 -10.44
C SER A 115 4.08 -5.74 -9.35
N PRO A 116 4.12 -7.02 -8.92
CA PRO A 116 3.10 -8.04 -9.21
C PRO A 116 1.72 -7.61 -8.66
N LEU A 117 0.64 -8.20 -9.17
CA LEU A 117 -0.70 -7.95 -8.62
C LEU A 117 -0.78 -8.50 -7.20
N LEU A 118 -0.71 -7.61 -6.20
CA LEU A 118 -0.86 -7.95 -4.79
C LEU A 118 -2.07 -7.22 -4.22
N LEU A 119 -2.89 -7.96 -3.48
CA LEU A 119 -4.04 -7.45 -2.75
C LEU A 119 -3.71 -7.53 -1.26
N VAL A 120 -3.67 -6.39 -0.60
CA VAL A 120 -3.24 -6.27 0.80
C VAL A 120 -4.43 -5.78 1.63
N PRO A 121 -5.10 -6.64 2.41
CA PRO A 121 -6.12 -6.20 3.36
C PRO A 121 -5.50 -5.26 4.40
N LEU A 122 -6.22 -4.17 4.72
CA LEU A 122 -5.75 -3.18 5.69
C LEU A 122 -6.28 -3.43 7.11
N ASN A 123 -7.17 -4.42 7.31
CA ASN A 123 -7.68 -4.83 8.62
C ASN A 123 -6.73 -5.78 9.40
N PRO A 124 -5.41 -5.60 9.27
CA PRO A 124 -4.55 -5.77 10.43
C PRO A 124 -3.54 -4.62 10.56
N ALA A 125 -3.78 -3.44 9.95
CA ALA A 125 -2.89 -2.30 10.07
C ALA A 125 -2.74 -1.90 11.55
N ARG A 126 -1.49 -1.69 11.97
CA ARG A 126 -1.12 -1.37 13.35
C ARG A 126 -0.22 -0.16 13.39
N PRO A 127 -0.20 0.60 14.50
CA PRO A 127 0.77 1.67 14.69
C PRO A 127 2.21 1.19 14.42
N VAL A 128 2.99 2.00 13.72
CA VAL A 128 4.36 1.66 13.35
C VAL A 128 5.30 1.90 14.54
N PHE A 129 5.77 0.81 15.14
CA PHE A 129 6.80 0.86 16.19
C PHE A 129 8.18 0.58 15.63
N ARG A 130 9.16 1.43 15.98
CA ARG A 130 10.57 1.28 15.56
C ARG A 130 11.13 -0.10 15.84
N SER A 131 10.92 -0.63 17.05
CA SER A 131 11.44 -1.95 17.47
C SER A 131 10.88 -3.08 16.60
N VAL A 132 9.58 -3.04 16.30
CA VAL A 132 8.92 -4.04 15.43
C VAL A 132 9.44 -3.93 14.00
N LEU A 133 9.57 -2.71 13.47
CA LEU A 133 10.09 -2.48 12.12
C LEU A 133 11.56 -2.90 11.97
N ALA A 134 12.40 -2.62 12.97
CA ALA A 134 13.80 -3.03 12.98
C ALA A 134 13.92 -4.56 13.03
N ALA A 135 13.19 -5.22 13.94
CA ALA A 135 13.18 -6.68 14.05
C ALA A 135 12.62 -7.35 12.78
N TRP A 136 11.67 -6.72 12.09
CA TRP A 136 11.21 -7.19 10.79
C TRP A 136 12.33 -7.06 9.75
N LEU A 137 13.00 -5.91 9.66
CA LEU A 137 14.06 -5.64 8.69
C LEU A 137 15.22 -6.64 8.82
N GLU A 138 15.65 -6.95 10.04
CA GLU A 138 16.69 -7.95 10.31
C GLU A 138 16.32 -9.34 9.81
N LYS A 139 15.04 -9.73 9.91
CA LYS A 139 14.56 -11.05 9.47
C LYS A 139 14.45 -11.19 7.95
N VAL A 140 14.20 -10.09 7.24
CA VAL A 140 13.95 -10.09 5.78
C VAL A 140 15.14 -9.64 4.97
N GLN A 141 16.17 -9.06 5.61
CA GLN A 141 17.42 -8.74 4.95
C GLN A 141 18.17 -10.05 4.62
N PRO A 142 18.68 -10.20 3.39
CA PRO A 142 19.44 -11.39 2.99
C PRO A 142 20.78 -11.51 3.71
#